data_AF-A0A1R3WDH0-F1
#
_entry.id   AF-A0A1R3WDH0-F1
#
_cell.length_a   1.000
_cell.length_b   1.000
_cell.length_c   1.000
_cell.angle_alpha   90.00
_cell.angle_beta   90.00
_cell.angle_gamma   90.00
#
_symmetry.space_group_name_H-M   'P 1'
#
loop_
_entity.id
_entity.type
_entity.pdbx_description
1 polymer ?
#
loop_
_entity_poly.entity_id
_entity_poly.type
_entity_poly.pdbx_seq_one_letter_code
_entity_poly.pdbx_strand_id
1 'polypeptide(L)'
;MDDDVELRGLRERIYGADGASATPEMISRLAELEERRRAEPASIAAGAPEPPGKDAASPEADVSESERPDAGAPQEHPGTAASGRRPRALRWVLAGAGAAALVGLGIAIGANFAPPAASADPASAAYPELTFPQTVEDVISADILRDSGIDPSSTRYVATVSDFRVYLAQPDDGDGICIATFTSSDNRPWSVGCASGSAGPSAAFGIDGDLTVAVGDTDPSSVDGIPIRLSDSVTAYVAR
;
A
#
# COMPACT_ATOMS: atom_id res chain seq x y z
N MET A 1 -24.84 -34.02 -6.17
CA MET A 1 -25.65 -33.92 -7.41
C MET A 1 -26.77 -32.91 -7.22
N ASP A 2 -27.80 -33.19 -6.41
CA ASP A 2 -28.86 -32.21 -6.16
C ASP A 2 -28.32 -30.95 -5.45
N ASP A 3 -27.48 -31.12 -4.42
CA ASP A 3 -26.72 -30.04 -3.76
C ASP A 3 -25.92 -29.16 -4.75
N ASP A 4 -25.38 -29.72 -5.84
CA ASP A 4 -24.63 -28.96 -6.86
C ASP A 4 -25.53 -28.10 -7.74
N VAL A 5 -26.79 -28.53 -7.93
CA VAL A 5 -27.82 -27.78 -8.65
C VAL A 5 -28.40 -26.69 -7.74
N GLU A 6 -28.63 -27.01 -6.46
CA GLU A 6 -29.04 -26.04 -5.44
C GLU A 6 -27.98 -24.93 -5.28
N LEU A 7 -26.71 -25.31 -5.11
CA LEU A 7 -25.58 -24.38 -5.01
C LEU A 7 -25.46 -23.46 -6.24
N ARG A 8 -25.64 -24.00 -7.46
CA ARG A 8 -25.61 -23.19 -8.68
C ARG A 8 -26.77 -22.20 -8.74
N GLY A 9 -27.99 -22.66 -8.47
CA GLY A 9 -29.19 -21.82 -8.51
C GLY A 9 -29.22 -20.76 -7.40
N LEU A 10 -28.62 -21.03 -6.23
CA LEU A 10 -28.45 -20.03 -5.18
C LEU A 10 -27.41 -18.97 -5.56
N ARG A 11 -26.25 -19.36 -6.11
CA ARG A 11 -25.24 -18.40 -6.61
C ARG A 11 -25.81 -17.50 -7.71
N GLU A 12 -26.52 -18.07 -8.67
CA GLU A 12 -27.15 -17.33 -9.77
C GLU A 12 -28.22 -16.35 -9.27
N ARG A 13 -29.00 -16.72 -8.24
CA ARG A 13 -30.03 -15.84 -7.66
C ARG A 13 -29.49 -14.77 -6.71
N ILE A 14 -28.38 -15.04 -6.02
CA ILE A 14 -27.79 -14.12 -5.01
C ILE A 14 -26.81 -13.14 -5.65
N TYR A 15 -26.04 -13.58 -6.66
CA TYR A 15 -25.03 -12.76 -7.36
C TYR A 15 -25.42 -12.34 -8.78
N GLY A 16 -26.55 -12.83 -9.31
CA GLY A 16 -27.13 -12.36 -10.57
C GLY A 16 -28.02 -11.13 -10.40
N ALA A 17 -28.71 -10.75 -11.49
CA ALA A 17 -29.52 -9.52 -11.56
C ALA A 17 -30.63 -9.41 -10.48
N ASP A 18 -31.15 -10.55 -10.01
CA ASP A 18 -32.18 -10.61 -8.98
C ASP A 18 -31.64 -10.56 -7.52
N GLY A 19 -30.34 -10.35 -7.31
CA GLY A 19 -29.69 -10.43 -5.99
C GLY A 19 -30.32 -9.58 -4.89
N ALA A 20 -30.99 -8.47 -5.25
CA ALA A 20 -31.76 -7.62 -4.33
C ALA A 20 -33.00 -8.32 -3.71
N SER A 21 -33.41 -9.50 -4.22
CA SER A 21 -34.49 -10.32 -3.65
C SER A 21 -34.01 -11.46 -2.75
N ALA A 22 -32.70 -11.59 -2.48
CA ALA A 22 -32.16 -12.67 -1.66
C ALA A 22 -32.56 -12.54 -0.19
N THR A 23 -33.17 -13.58 0.38
CA THR A 23 -33.51 -13.60 1.81
C THR A 23 -32.31 -14.07 2.66
N PRO A 24 -32.24 -13.72 3.96
CA PRO A 24 -31.14 -14.15 4.84
C PRO A 24 -30.96 -15.67 4.89
N GLU A 25 -32.05 -16.43 4.82
CA GLU A 25 -32.05 -17.89 4.85
C GLU A 25 -31.46 -18.50 3.57
N MET A 26 -31.63 -17.83 2.41
CA MET A 26 -30.97 -18.24 1.17
C MET A 26 -29.45 -18.02 1.24
N ILE A 27 -29.02 -16.94 1.90
CA ILE A 27 -27.59 -16.61 2.07
C ILE A 27 -26.93 -17.59 3.05
N SER A 28 -27.57 -17.93 4.18
CA SER A 28 -27.05 -18.95 5.08
C SER A 28 -27.00 -20.33 4.41
N ARG A 29 -28.02 -20.68 3.62
CA ARG A 29 -28.05 -21.95 2.87
C ARG A 29 -26.95 -22.03 1.80
N LEU A 30 -26.65 -20.93 1.11
CA LEU A 30 -25.51 -20.86 0.21
C LEU A 30 -24.19 -21.12 0.96
N ALA A 31 -23.97 -20.45 2.10
CA ALA A 31 -22.76 -20.62 2.89
C ALA A 31 -22.58 -22.07 3.41
N GLU A 32 -23.66 -22.74 3.84
CA GLU A 32 -23.64 -24.16 4.22
C GLU A 32 -23.15 -25.08 3.09
N LEU A 33 -23.63 -24.85 1.87
CA LEU A 33 -23.29 -25.68 0.70
C LEU A 33 -21.85 -25.42 0.22
N GLU A 34 -21.38 -24.17 0.32
CA GLU A 34 -19.99 -23.83 0.01
C GLU A 34 -18.99 -24.39 1.03
N GLU A 35 -19.30 -24.33 2.32
CA GLU A 35 -18.47 -24.94 3.36
C GLU A 35 -18.48 -26.48 3.24
N ARG A 36 -19.63 -27.09 2.97
CA ARG A 36 -19.71 -28.54 2.69
C ARG A 36 -18.80 -28.95 1.54
N ARG A 37 -18.84 -28.22 0.42
CA ARG A 37 -18.01 -28.48 -0.76
C ARG A 37 -16.53 -28.15 -0.56
N ARG A 38 -16.20 -27.26 0.39
CA ARG A 38 -14.82 -26.99 0.86
C ARG A 38 -14.29 -28.11 1.76
N ALA A 39 -15.18 -28.73 2.54
CA ALA A 39 -14.87 -29.82 3.45
C ALA A 39 -14.88 -31.22 2.78
N GLU A 40 -15.49 -31.38 1.60
CA GLU A 40 -15.40 -32.60 0.81
C GLU A 40 -13.95 -32.83 0.32
N PRO A 41 -13.27 -33.93 0.74
CA PRO A 41 -11.94 -34.23 0.24
C PRO A 41 -12.02 -34.59 -1.25
N ALA A 42 -11.17 -33.94 -2.06
CA ALA A 42 -11.19 -34.03 -3.53
C ALA A 42 -11.01 -35.47 -4.05
N SER A 43 -12.14 -36.16 -4.25
CA SER A 43 -12.18 -37.51 -4.81
C SER A 43 -12.13 -37.47 -6.33
N ILE A 44 -11.37 -38.39 -6.92
CA ILE A 44 -11.14 -38.56 -8.37
C ILE A 44 -10.33 -37.41 -9.01
N ALA A 45 -9.01 -37.60 -9.03
CA ALA A 45 -8.18 -37.02 -10.08
C ALA A 45 -8.49 -37.71 -11.42
N ALA A 46 -8.81 -36.93 -12.45
CA ALA A 46 -8.89 -37.39 -13.84
C ALA A 46 -8.63 -36.22 -14.80
N GLY A 47 -7.52 -36.26 -15.54
CA GLY A 47 -7.27 -35.32 -16.65
C GLY A 47 -6.07 -34.38 -16.53
N ALA A 48 -4.94 -34.81 -15.96
CA ALA A 48 -3.65 -34.14 -16.15
C ALA A 48 -2.61 -35.16 -16.66
N PRO A 49 -1.90 -34.93 -17.78
CA PRO A 49 -0.92 -35.87 -18.31
C PRO A 49 0.39 -35.81 -17.53
N GLU A 50 0.91 -36.98 -17.17
CA GLU A 50 2.16 -37.15 -16.42
C GLU A 50 3.40 -37.06 -17.36
N PRO A 51 4.50 -36.42 -16.95
CA PRO A 51 5.72 -36.35 -17.76
C PRO A 51 6.45 -37.71 -17.80
N PRO A 52 7.02 -38.13 -18.96
CA PRO A 52 7.70 -39.41 -19.08
C PRO A 52 8.99 -39.48 -18.25
N GLY A 53 9.30 -40.70 -17.80
CA GLY A 53 10.30 -40.96 -16.77
C GLY A 53 11.78 -40.91 -17.20
N LYS A 54 12.64 -41.17 -16.21
CA LYS A 54 14.10 -41.26 -16.32
C LYS A 54 14.53 -42.61 -16.94
N ASP A 55 15.66 -42.63 -17.63
CA ASP A 55 16.57 -43.79 -17.61
C ASP A 55 18.00 -43.43 -18.06
N ALA A 56 18.97 -43.55 -17.13
CA ALA A 56 20.42 -43.64 -17.37
C ALA A 56 21.10 -44.06 -16.04
N ALA A 57 22.00 -45.05 -16.09
CA ALA A 57 22.40 -45.83 -14.91
C ALA A 57 23.53 -45.25 -14.04
N SER A 58 23.59 -45.78 -12.80
CA SER A 58 24.72 -45.74 -11.84
C SER A 58 25.73 -46.88 -12.14
N PRO A 59 26.82 -47.15 -11.38
CA PRO A 59 27.45 -46.41 -10.26
C PRO A 59 29.01 -46.29 -10.40
N GLU A 60 29.72 -45.80 -9.38
CA GLU A 60 30.87 -46.45 -8.68
C GLU A 60 31.56 -45.48 -7.67
N ALA A 61 32.45 -45.99 -6.80
CA ALA A 61 33.10 -45.22 -5.72
C ALA A 61 34.44 -45.82 -5.22
N ASP A 62 35.43 -44.95 -4.98
CA ASP A 62 36.51 -45.02 -3.95
C ASP A 62 37.23 -43.64 -3.94
N VAL A 63 37.47 -42.92 -2.83
CA VAL A 63 38.28 -43.17 -1.61
C VAL A 63 39.77 -42.87 -1.77
N SER A 64 40.17 -41.69 -1.29
CA SER A 64 41.39 -41.35 -0.51
C SER A 64 41.26 -39.87 -0.10
N GLU A 65 41.25 -39.44 1.17
CA GLU A 65 42.21 -39.66 2.27
C GLU A 65 43.49 -38.82 2.09
N SER A 66 43.97 -37.99 3.04
CA SER A 66 43.51 -37.67 4.43
C SER A 66 43.31 -36.14 4.60
N GLU A 67 43.48 -35.40 5.72
CA GLU A 67 44.05 -35.64 7.06
C GLU A 67 43.47 -34.64 8.11
N ARG A 68 43.82 -34.82 9.39
CA ARG A 68 43.82 -33.84 10.49
C ARG A 68 45.02 -34.15 11.40
N PRO A 69 45.53 -33.15 12.15
CA PRO A 69 45.24 -33.14 13.59
C PRO A 69 44.74 -31.76 14.08
N ASP A 70 43.84 -31.58 15.05
CA ASP A 70 43.48 -32.27 16.32
C ASP A 70 44.10 -31.59 17.58
N ALA A 71 43.52 -31.85 18.75
CA ALA A 71 43.37 -30.88 19.85
C ALA A 71 44.61 -30.63 20.74
N GLY A 72 44.64 -29.44 21.40
CA GLY A 72 45.63 -29.14 22.44
C GLY A 72 45.45 -27.79 23.16
N ALA A 73 44.94 -27.83 24.38
CA ALA A 73 45.08 -26.81 25.43
C ALA A 73 45.15 -27.54 26.80
N PRO A 74 45.68 -26.95 27.90
CA PRO A 74 46.17 -25.58 28.10
C PRO A 74 47.63 -25.50 28.63
N GLN A 75 48.19 -24.30 28.86
CA GLN A 75 48.84 -23.90 30.14
C GLN A 75 49.36 -22.44 30.18
N GLU A 76 50.04 -22.07 31.27
CA GLU A 76 50.11 -20.74 31.88
C GLU A 76 51.37 -19.88 31.53
N HIS A 77 51.36 -18.64 32.06
CA HIS A 77 52.41 -17.59 32.06
C HIS A 77 53.76 -18.02 32.69
N PRO A 78 54.93 -17.35 32.43
CA PRO A 78 55.08 -15.88 32.61
C PRO A 78 56.15 -15.07 31.83
N GLY A 79 55.94 -13.73 31.79
CA GLY A 79 57.00 -12.70 31.71
C GLY A 79 57.54 -12.30 30.31
N THR A 80 58.08 -11.09 30.08
CA THR A 80 58.17 -9.88 30.93
C THR A 80 58.39 -8.60 30.07
N ALA A 81 57.60 -7.53 30.31
CA ALA A 81 57.87 -6.11 29.95
C ALA A 81 57.99 -5.72 28.44
N ALA A 82 57.73 -4.46 27.99
CA ALA A 82 57.32 -3.22 28.68
C ALA A 82 56.36 -2.32 27.84
N SER A 83 55.51 -1.56 28.56
CA SER A 83 55.00 -0.19 28.28
C SER A 83 54.29 0.18 26.94
N GLY A 84 53.11 0.84 26.95
CA GLY A 84 52.24 1.13 28.10
C GLY A 84 51.08 2.15 27.89
N ARG A 85 50.12 2.09 28.82
CA ARG A 85 49.16 3.14 29.28
C ARG A 85 48.15 3.77 28.29
N ARG A 86 46.90 3.27 28.37
CA ARG A 86 45.68 4.09 28.62
C ARG A 86 45.67 4.54 30.12
N PRO A 87 44.77 5.41 30.70
CA PRO A 87 43.41 5.76 30.26
C PRO A 87 42.87 7.19 30.65
N ARG A 88 41.53 7.37 30.58
CA ARG A 88 40.63 8.27 31.37
C ARG A 88 40.57 9.79 31.11
N ALA A 89 39.46 10.18 30.47
CA ALA A 89 38.36 11.03 31.00
C ALA A 89 38.61 12.37 31.75
N LEU A 90 37.98 13.43 31.22
CA LEU A 90 37.42 14.65 31.87
C LEU A 90 36.19 15.02 31.00
N ARG A 91 34.96 15.33 31.44
CA ARG A 91 34.45 16.21 32.51
C ARG A 91 35.01 17.63 32.46
N TRP A 92 34.21 18.56 31.96
CA TRP A 92 34.31 20.01 32.21
C TRP A 92 32.93 20.58 32.58
N VAL A 93 32.93 21.74 33.25
CA VAL A 93 31.84 22.23 34.10
C VAL A 93 31.65 23.74 33.97
N LEU A 94 30.38 24.17 34.00
CA LEU A 94 29.79 25.51 34.30
C LEU A 94 30.70 26.75 34.47
N ALA A 95 30.42 27.78 33.66
CA ALA A 95 30.10 29.17 34.03
C ALA A 95 29.79 29.94 32.73
N GLY A 96 28.99 31.01 32.63
CA GLY A 96 28.15 31.85 33.50
C GLY A 96 27.55 32.96 32.60
N ALA A 97 26.87 34.03 33.02
CA ALA A 97 26.24 34.42 34.28
C ALA A 97 25.22 35.56 33.95
N GLY A 98 24.23 35.81 34.80
CA GLY A 98 23.28 36.91 34.60
C GLY A 98 22.17 36.91 35.65
N ALA A 99 22.02 38.01 36.40
CA ALA A 99 21.12 38.08 37.55
C ALA A 99 20.00 39.12 37.36
N ALA A 100 18.80 38.78 37.84
CA ALA A 100 17.74 39.72 38.16
C ALA A 100 16.93 39.17 39.35
N ALA A 101 16.66 40.00 40.35
CA ALA A 101 15.90 39.62 41.54
C ALA A 101 14.41 40.01 41.41
N LEU A 102 13.56 39.36 42.19
CA LEU A 102 12.10 39.52 42.17
C LEU A 102 11.64 40.87 42.76
N VAL A 103 10.97 41.70 41.94
CA VAL A 103 9.77 42.47 42.33
C VAL A 103 8.83 42.48 41.14
N GLY A 104 7.54 42.19 41.33
CA GLY A 104 6.58 42.03 40.24
C GLY A 104 5.63 43.21 40.06
N LEU A 105 4.88 43.19 38.95
CA LEU A 105 3.63 43.92 38.79
C LEU A 105 2.64 43.05 38.02
N GLY A 106 1.43 42.88 38.53
CA GLY A 106 0.40 42.09 37.86
C GLY A 106 -0.26 42.88 36.73
N ILE A 107 -0.16 42.40 35.50
CA ILE A 107 -0.97 42.86 34.37
C ILE A 107 -1.64 41.63 33.75
N ALA A 108 -2.97 41.63 33.70
CA ALA A 108 -3.74 40.58 33.06
C ALA A 108 -3.65 40.71 31.53
N ILE A 109 -2.68 40.02 30.93
CA ILE A 109 -2.63 39.84 29.47
C ILE A 109 -3.19 38.46 29.17
N GLY A 110 -4.47 38.42 28.78
CA GLY A 110 -5.08 37.26 28.13
C GLY A 110 -4.49 37.09 26.74
N ALA A 111 -3.26 36.56 26.68
CA ALA A 111 -2.55 36.34 25.43
C ALA A 111 -3.27 35.23 24.65
N ASN A 112 -4.03 35.61 23.63
CA ASN A 112 -4.44 34.70 22.58
C ASN A 112 -3.17 34.18 21.88
N PHE A 113 -2.67 33.04 22.36
CA PHE A 113 -1.86 32.12 21.56
C PHE A 113 -2.76 31.48 20.51
N ALA A 114 -3.28 32.30 19.60
CA ALA A 114 -3.52 31.82 18.25
C ALA A 114 -2.14 31.36 17.74
N PRO A 115 -1.97 30.08 17.35
CA PRO A 115 -0.79 29.73 16.56
C PRO A 115 -0.76 30.65 15.33
N PRO A 116 0.43 30.98 14.78
CA PRO A 116 0.46 31.62 13.47
C PRO A 116 -0.36 30.75 12.53
N ALA A 117 -1.35 31.33 11.86
CA ALA A 117 -2.16 30.59 10.90
C ALA A 117 -1.19 29.99 9.89
N ALA A 118 -1.10 28.64 9.88
CA ALA A 118 -0.29 27.95 8.89
C ALA A 118 -0.80 28.43 7.53
N SER A 119 0.07 29.06 6.74
CA SER A 119 -0.30 29.47 5.39
C SER A 119 -0.75 28.20 4.69
N ALA A 120 -2.03 28.16 4.30
CA ALA A 120 -2.60 26.98 3.67
C ALA A 120 -1.72 26.62 2.48
N ASP A 121 -1.15 25.41 2.53
CA ASP A 121 -0.32 24.92 1.45
C ASP A 121 -1.17 24.88 0.17
N PRO A 122 -0.72 25.47 -0.95
CA PRO A 122 -1.50 25.50 -2.18
C PRO A 122 -1.81 24.10 -2.72
N ALA A 123 -0.99 23.07 -2.44
CA ALA A 123 -1.32 21.69 -2.82
C ALA A 123 -2.46 21.13 -1.95
N SER A 124 -2.41 21.34 -0.63
CA SER A 124 -3.51 21.02 0.32
C SER A 124 -4.81 21.76 0.01
N ALA A 125 -4.76 22.92 -0.66
CA ALA A 125 -5.93 23.66 -1.13
C ALA A 125 -6.46 23.18 -2.49
N ALA A 126 -5.59 22.60 -3.33
CA ALA A 126 -5.98 22.01 -4.63
C ALA A 126 -6.55 20.60 -4.49
N TYR A 127 -6.02 19.81 -3.56
CA TYR A 127 -6.33 18.38 -3.38
C TYR A 127 -6.74 18.09 -1.92
N PRO A 128 -7.91 18.57 -1.45
CA PRO A 128 -8.34 18.41 -0.07
C PRO A 128 -8.41 16.95 0.38
N GLU A 129 -8.63 16.01 -0.55
CA GLU A 129 -8.64 14.57 -0.31
C GLU A 129 -7.35 14.07 0.39
N LEU A 130 -6.20 14.60 -0.01
CA LEU A 130 -4.89 14.20 0.53
C LEU A 130 -4.70 14.67 1.99
N THR A 131 -5.44 15.70 2.42
CA THR A 131 -5.35 16.25 3.79
C THR A 131 -6.01 15.36 4.85
N PHE A 132 -6.90 14.44 4.44
CA PHE A 132 -7.54 13.52 5.36
C PHE A 132 -6.59 12.38 5.78
N PRO A 133 -6.71 11.85 7.02
CA PRO A 133 -5.97 10.66 7.45
C PRO A 133 -6.31 9.45 6.58
N GLN A 134 -5.31 8.63 6.28
CA GLN A 134 -5.48 7.40 5.49
C GLN A 134 -6.38 6.39 6.22
N THR A 135 -7.40 5.89 5.51
CA THR A 135 -8.35 4.86 5.92
C THR A 135 -7.88 3.46 5.52
N VAL A 136 -8.65 2.41 5.82
CA VAL A 136 -8.31 1.03 5.40
C VAL A 136 -8.56 0.76 3.91
N GLU A 137 -9.41 1.54 3.25
CA GLU A 137 -9.74 1.41 1.82
C GLU A 137 -8.68 2.08 0.92
N ASP A 138 -7.95 3.05 1.49
CA ASP A 138 -6.88 3.81 0.85
C ASP A 138 -5.55 3.05 0.74
N VAL A 139 -5.33 2.03 1.59
CA VAL A 139 -4.04 1.36 1.74
C VAL A 139 -3.78 0.39 0.58
N ILE A 140 -2.84 0.75 -0.29
CA ILE A 140 -2.29 -0.12 -1.32
C ILE A 140 -0.89 -0.59 -0.89
N SER A 141 -0.61 -1.88 -1.01
CA SER A 141 0.69 -2.45 -0.66
C SER A 141 1.82 -1.80 -1.46
N ALA A 142 2.88 -1.34 -0.79
CA ALA A 142 4.03 -0.69 -1.43
C ALA A 142 4.71 -1.54 -2.53
N ASP A 143 4.64 -2.87 -2.44
CA ASP A 143 5.15 -3.80 -3.47
C ASP A 143 4.38 -3.68 -4.81
N ILE A 144 3.08 -3.32 -4.75
CA ILE A 144 2.21 -3.13 -5.92
C ILE A 144 2.48 -1.78 -6.60
N LEU A 145 2.85 -0.75 -5.82
CA LEU A 145 3.15 0.60 -6.31
C LEU A 145 4.63 0.85 -6.60
N ARG A 146 5.50 -0.13 -6.31
CA ARG A 146 6.96 0.01 -6.35
C ARG A 146 7.53 0.56 -7.66
N ASP A 147 6.97 0.13 -8.79
CA ASP A 147 7.43 0.52 -10.13
C ASP A 147 6.56 1.64 -10.74
N SER A 148 5.73 2.32 -9.93
CA SER A 148 4.72 3.30 -10.38
C SER A 148 5.05 4.77 -10.06
N GLY A 149 6.07 5.04 -9.23
CA GLY A 149 6.46 6.41 -8.85
C GLY A 149 5.46 7.12 -7.91
N ILE A 150 4.73 6.37 -7.08
CA ILE A 150 3.73 6.88 -6.12
C ILE A 150 4.21 6.63 -4.69
N ASP A 151 4.03 7.61 -3.80
CA ASP A 151 4.14 7.39 -2.35
C ASP A 151 2.90 6.62 -1.82
N PRO A 152 3.06 5.37 -1.32
CA PRO A 152 1.95 4.56 -0.79
C PRO A 152 1.31 5.12 0.50
N SER A 153 1.92 6.09 1.17
CA SER A 153 1.32 6.79 2.33
C SER A 153 0.39 7.93 1.90
N SER A 154 0.57 8.44 0.68
CA SER A 154 -0.23 9.51 0.11
C SER A 154 -1.53 9.03 -0.55
N THR A 155 -1.67 7.73 -0.84
CA THR A 155 -2.84 7.19 -1.56
C THR A 155 -4.13 7.42 -0.80
N ARG A 156 -5.17 7.85 -1.53
CA ARG A 156 -6.56 8.02 -1.07
C ARG A 156 -7.51 7.46 -2.12
N TYR A 157 -8.41 6.58 -1.72
CA TYR A 157 -9.50 6.07 -2.53
C TYR A 157 -10.51 7.20 -2.78
N VAL A 158 -10.94 7.34 -4.03
CA VAL A 158 -11.84 8.41 -4.48
C VAL A 158 -13.24 7.85 -4.68
N ALA A 159 -13.37 6.86 -5.59
CA ALA A 159 -14.63 6.22 -5.95
C ALA A 159 -14.35 4.95 -6.78
N THR A 160 -15.42 4.20 -7.08
CA THR A 160 -15.40 3.13 -8.09
C THR A 160 -16.29 3.51 -9.26
N VAL A 161 -15.76 3.44 -10.49
CA VAL A 161 -16.44 3.83 -11.74
C VAL A 161 -16.08 2.81 -12.83
N SER A 162 -17.08 2.25 -13.52
CA SER A 162 -16.86 1.30 -14.64
C SER A 162 -15.93 0.12 -14.30
N ASP A 163 -16.16 -0.53 -13.15
CA ASP A 163 -15.29 -1.54 -12.50
C ASP A 163 -13.92 -1.02 -12.00
N PHE A 164 -13.49 0.21 -12.30
CA PHE A 164 -12.24 0.75 -11.81
C PHE A 164 -12.38 1.45 -10.45
N ARG A 165 -11.63 0.99 -9.45
CA ARG A 165 -11.33 1.74 -8.23
C ARG A 165 -10.31 2.83 -8.57
N VAL A 166 -10.68 4.09 -8.34
CA VAL A 166 -9.86 5.27 -8.60
C VAL A 166 -9.20 5.73 -7.31
N TYR A 167 -7.88 5.91 -7.34
CA TYR A 167 -7.07 6.41 -6.24
C TYR A 167 -6.32 7.68 -6.66
N LEU A 168 -6.33 8.68 -5.78
CA LEU A 168 -5.52 9.89 -5.85
C LEU A 168 -4.27 9.71 -4.98
N ALA A 169 -3.10 10.14 -5.44
CA ALA A 169 -1.85 10.03 -4.69
C ALA A 169 -0.83 11.11 -5.11
N GLN A 170 0.24 11.28 -4.35
CA GLN A 170 1.40 12.09 -4.71
C GLN A 170 2.52 11.22 -5.33
N PRO A 171 3.35 11.80 -6.20
CA PRO A 171 4.58 11.17 -6.65
C PRO A 171 5.53 10.82 -5.48
N ASP A 172 6.41 9.83 -5.66
CA ASP A 172 7.45 9.50 -4.67
C ASP A 172 8.61 10.53 -4.63
N ASP A 173 8.73 11.37 -5.67
CA ASP A 173 9.56 12.59 -5.67
C ASP A 173 8.81 13.86 -5.20
N GLY A 174 7.52 13.73 -4.84
CA GLY A 174 6.71 14.71 -4.10
C GLY A 174 5.93 15.74 -4.93
N ASP A 175 6.57 16.42 -5.88
CA ASP A 175 5.99 17.59 -6.58
C ASP A 175 5.05 17.19 -7.76
N GLY A 176 3.82 16.77 -7.44
CA GLY A 176 2.80 16.54 -8.46
C GLY A 176 1.50 15.94 -7.94
N ILE A 177 0.75 15.33 -8.86
CA ILE A 177 -0.46 14.55 -8.57
C ILE A 177 -0.53 13.31 -9.45
N CYS A 178 -0.96 12.19 -8.89
CA CYS A 178 -1.10 10.91 -9.56
C CYS A 178 -2.51 10.37 -9.44
N ILE A 179 -3.00 9.75 -10.51
CA ILE A 179 -4.13 8.83 -10.50
C ILE A 179 -3.60 7.41 -10.70
N ALA A 180 -4.01 6.50 -9.82
CA ALA A 180 -3.85 5.07 -10.00
C ALA A 180 -5.23 4.42 -10.09
N THR A 181 -5.42 3.50 -11.04
CA THR A 181 -6.66 2.71 -11.15
C THR A 181 -6.38 1.22 -11.07
N PHE A 182 -7.30 0.52 -10.41
CA PHE A 182 -7.30 -0.93 -10.23
C PHE A 182 -8.67 -1.44 -10.66
N THR A 183 -8.75 -2.60 -11.30
CA THR A 183 -10.06 -3.26 -11.46
C THR A 183 -10.62 -3.62 -10.07
N SER A 184 -11.93 -3.74 -9.94
CA SER A 184 -12.53 -4.13 -8.66
C SER A 184 -12.36 -5.63 -8.40
N SER A 185 -12.13 -6.39 -9.47
CA SER A 185 -11.86 -7.84 -9.41
C SER A 185 -10.43 -8.19 -8.98
N ASP A 186 -9.40 -7.41 -9.36
CA ASP A 186 -7.99 -7.71 -9.09
C ASP A 186 -7.24 -6.55 -8.42
N ASN A 187 -6.35 -6.84 -7.47
CA ASN A 187 -5.44 -5.85 -6.86
C ASN A 187 -4.19 -5.55 -7.71
N ARG A 188 -4.30 -5.66 -9.04
CA ARG A 188 -3.22 -5.29 -9.98
C ARG A 188 -3.52 -3.92 -10.59
N PRO A 189 -2.56 -2.97 -10.64
CA PRO A 189 -2.80 -1.68 -11.25
C PRO A 189 -3.12 -1.89 -12.74
N TRP A 190 -4.23 -1.31 -13.17
CA TRP A 190 -4.64 -1.26 -14.56
C TRP A 190 -3.93 -0.11 -15.29
N SER A 191 -3.97 1.08 -14.69
CA SER A 191 -3.24 2.26 -15.16
C SER A 191 -2.68 3.06 -13.98
N VAL A 192 -1.57 3.74 -14.23
CA VAL A 192 -1.05 4.80 -13.36
C VAL A 192 -0.60 5.95 -14.24
N GLY A 193 -1.00 7.17 -13.90
CA GLY A 193 -0.56 8.39 -14.55
C GLY A 193 -0.25 9.46 -13.50
N CYS A 194 0.90 10.09 -13.62
CA CYS A 194 1.33 11.19 -12.76
C CYS A 194 1.59 12.45 -13.61
N ALA A 195 1.19 13.60 -13.07
CA ALA A 195 1.51 14.92 -13.60
C ALA A 195 2.36 15.68 -12.57
N SER A 196 3.60 15.99 -12.95
CA SER A 196 4.55 16.76 -12.13
C SER A 196 4.89 18.10 -12.79
N GLY A 197 5.51 18.99 -12.01
CA GLY A 197 6.21 20.21 -12.44
C GLY A 197 5.69 20.96 -13.70
N SER A 198 4.95 22.05 -13.48
CA SER A 198 4.47 23.04 -14.48
C SER A 198 3.23 22.70 -15.31
N ALA A 199 2.70 21.48 -15.21
CA ALA A 199 1.24 21.32 -15.27
C ALA A 199 0.59 22.15 -14.13
N GLY A 200 -0.67 22.55 -14.32
CA GLY A 200 -1.40 23.30 -13.29
C GLY A 200 -1.80 22.42 -12.09
N PRO A 201 -2.67 22.91 -11.19
CA PRO A 201 -3.34 22.08 -10.19
C PRO A 201 -4.39 21.13 -10.82
N SER A 202 -4.24 20.80 -12.10
CA SER A 202 -5.17 19.97 -12.86
C SER A 202 -4.49 19.18 -13.98
N ALA A 203 -5.00 17.99 -14.22
CA ALA A 203 -4.50 17.00 -15.19
C ALA A 203 -5.62 16.03 -15.60
N ALA A 204 -5.49 15.38 -16.75
CA ALA A 204 -6.43 14.36 -17.22
C ALA A 204 -5.69 13.08 -17.66
N PHE A 205 -6.21 11.93 -17.25
CA PHE A 205 -5.61 10.61 -17.42
C PHE A 205 -6.62 9.66 -18.06
N GLY A 206 -6.36 9.26 -19.31
CA GLY A 206 -7.15 8.22 -19.98
C GLY A 206 -6.88 6.85 -19.34
N ILE A 207 -7.93 6.19 -18.87
CA ILE A 207 -7.85 4.90 -18.15
C ILE A 207 -8.03 3.74 -19.12
N ASP A 208 -8.97 3.88 -20.06
CA ASP A 208 -9.17 3.04 -21.23
C ASP A 208 -9.78 3.87 -22.37
N GLY A 209 -10.55 3.26 -23.28
CA GLY A 209 -11.22 3.96 -24.38
C GLY A 209 -12.54 4.65 -23.99
N ASP A 210 -13.12 4.28 -22.84
CA ASP A 210 -14.46 4.68 -22.40
C ASP A 210 -14.46 5.47 -21.08
N LEU A 211 -13.33 5.52 -20.36
CA LEU A 211 -13.14 6.26 -19.11
C LEU A 211 -11.86 7.12 -19.14
N THR A 212 -12.02 8.42 -18.87
CA THR A 212 -10.92 9.34 -18.50
C THR A 212 -11.17 9.88 -17.10
N VAL A 213 -10.12 9.99 -16.27
CA VAL A 213 -10.20 10.62 -14.95
C VAL A 213 -9.40 11.92 -14.97
N ALA A 214 -10.06 13.01 -14.63
CA ALA A 214 -9.43 14.32 -14.42
C ALA A 214 -9.32 14.65 -12.94
N VAL A 215 -8.27 15.38 -12.59
CA VAL A 215 -8.07 16.01 -11.29
C VAL A 215 -7.99 17.52 -11.49
N GLY A 216 -8.51 18.29 -10.54
CA GLY A 216 -8.54 19.73 -10.51
C GLY A 216 -9.49 20.37 -11.51
N ASP A 217 -9.38 21.70 -11.64
CA ASP A 217 -10.14 22.48 -12.60
C ASP A 217 -9.59 22.24 -14.02
N THR A 218 -10.24 21.32 -14.75
CA THR A 218 -9.95 20.99 -16.15
C THR A 218 -11.04 21.57 -17.05
N ASP A 219 -10.67 22.08 -18.23
CA ASP A 219 -11.64 22.56 -19.21
C ASP A 219 -12.50 21.37 -19.70
N PRO A 220 -13.81 21.32 -19.41
CA PRO A 220 -14.67 20.20 -19.75
C PRO A 220 -14.96 20.10 -21.26
N SER A 221 -14.46 21.04 -22.08
CA SER A 221 -14.44 20.95 -23.54
C SER A 221 -13.13 20.37 -24.11
N SER A 222 -12.13 20.11 -23.25
CA SER A 222 -10.86 19.47 -23.61
C SER A 222 -10.79 17.96 -23.28
N VAL A 223 -11.83 17.42 -22.63
CA VAL A 223 -11.95 15.99 -22.27
C VAL A 223 -13.26 15.44 -22.82
N ASP A 224 -13.18 14.36 -23.62
CA ASP A 224 -14.36 13.69 -24.18
C ASP A 224 -15.10 12.86 -23.11
N GLY A 225 -16.43 12.98 -23.06
CA GLY A 225 -17.31 12.14 -22.25
C GLY A 225 -18.48 12.88 -21.59
N ILE A 226 -19.16 12.20 -20.67
CA ILE A 226 -20.12 12.75 -19.72
C ILE A 226 -19.38 12.93 -18.37
N PRO A 227 -19.28 14.16 -17.82
CA PRO A 227 -18.60 14.39 -16.56
C PRO A 227 -19.43 13.88 -15.36
N ILE A 228 -18.76 13.15 -14.46
CA ILE A 228 -19.27 12.62 -13.19
C ILE A 228 -18.27 13.03 -12.10
N ARG A 229 -18.64 14.01 -11.28
CA ARG A 229 -17.80 14.48 -10.16
C ARG A 229 -17.73 13.38 -9.09
N LEU A 230 -16.51 12.94 -8.75
CA LEU A 230 -16.26 11.84 -7.83
C LEU A 230 -15.94 12.35 -6.41
N SER A 231 -15.14 13.40 -6.32
CA SER A 231 -14.75 14.04 -5.05
C SER A 231 -14.76 15.57 -5.21
N ASP A 232 -14.01 16.32 -4.38
CA ASP A 232 -13.94 17.76 -4.55
C ASP A 232 -12.98 18.18 -5.67
N SER A 233 -11.86 17.47 -5.82
CA SER A 233 -10.87 17.67 -6.89
C SER A 233 -10.98 16.69 -8.06
N VAL A 234 -11.63 15.52 -7.94
CA VAL A 234 -11.61 14.47 -8.99
C VAL A 234 -12.95 14.34 -9.73
N THR A 235 -12.89 14.23 -11.06
CA THR A 235 -14.03 14.03 -11.97
C THR A 235 -13.72 12.97 -13.02
N ALA A 236 -14.59 11.96 -13.16
CA ALA A 236 -14.55 11.03 -14.29
C ALA A 236 -15.30 11.60 -15.50
N TYR A 237 -14.85 11.25 -16.70
CA TYR A 237 -15.54 11.48 -17.96
C TYR A 237 -15.76 10.10 -18.61
N VAL A 238 -17.03 9.74 -18.84
CA VAL A 238 -17.41 8.42 -19.38
C VAL A 238 -17.97 8.57 -20.80
N ALA A 239 -17.64 7.64 -21.69
CA ALA A 239 -18.18 7.58 -23.05
C ALA A 239 -19.72 7.38 -23.10
N ARG A 240 -20.29 7.44 -24.31
CA ARG A 240 -21.75 7.45 -24.56
C ARG A 240 -22.25 6.21 -25.29
#